data_AF-C6XEK2-F1
#
_entry.id   AF-C6XEK2-F1
#
_cell.length_a   1.000
_cell.length_b   1.000
_cell.length_c   1.000
_cell.angle_alpha   90.00
_cell.angle_beta   90.00
_cell.angle_gamma   90.00
#
_symmetry.space_group_name_H-M   'P 1'
#
loop_
_entity.id
_entity.type
_entity.pdbx_description
1 polymer ?
#
loop_
_entity_poly.entity_id
_entity_poly.type
_entity_poly.pdbx_seq_one_letter_code
_entity_poly.pdbx_strand_id
1 'polypeptide(L)' 'MSDESTMIMLVQQYAARFGITFSSSLMADEQHKARVITLMAEALSGKRGAFTDEDVLQ' A
#
# COMPACT_ATOMS: atom_id res chain seq x y z
N MET A 1 -4.34 5.88 -18.06
CA MET A 1 -3.72 4.77 -17.31
C MET A 1 -4.78 4.24 -16.36
N SER A 2 -4.97 2.92 -16.24
CA SER A 2 -6.01 2.36 -15.38
C SER A 2 -5.64 2.47 -13.89
N ASP A 3 -6.63 2.55 -13.00
CA ASP A 3 -6.39 2.59 -11.55
C ASP A 3 -5.53 1.42 -11.07
N GLU A 4 -5.69 0.25 -11.69
CA GLU A 4 -4.92 -0.95 -11.40
C GLU A 4 -3.43 -0.80 -11.77
N SER A 5 -3.11 -0.16 -12.89
CA SER A 5 -1.72 0.11 -13.29
C SER A 5 -1.01 1.07 -12.33
N THR A 6 -1.73 2.07 -11.82
CA THR A 6 -1.22 2.99 -10.80
C THR A 6 -0.98 2.28 -9.48
N MET A 7 -1.89 1.38 -9.09
CA MET A 7 -1.78 0.59 -7.86
C MET A 7 -0.57 -0.35 -7.91
N ILE A 8 -0.37 -1.06 -9.02
CA ILE A 8 0.81 -1.93 -9.20
C ILE A 8 2.11 -1.12 -9.07
N MET A 9 2.15 0.08 -9.65
CA MET A 9 3.32 0.96 -9.54
C MET A 9 3.61 1.39 -8.10
N LEU A 10 2.58 1.69 -7.30
CA LEU A 10 2.73 2.03 -5.88
C LEU A 10 3.26 0.83 -5.09
N VAL A 11 2.76 -0.38 -5.37
CA VAL A 11 3.24 -1.62 -4.74
C VAL A 11 4.70 -1.86 -5.02
N GLN A 12 5.12 -1.74 -6.28
CA GLN A 12 6.52 -1.92 -6.67
C GLN A 12 7.44 -0.90 -6.00
N GLN A 13 7.05 0.37 -5.96
CA GLN A 13 7.83 1.43 -5.30
C GLN A 13 7.98 1.19 -3.80
N TYR A 14 6.90 0.77 -3.14
CA TYR A 14 6.90 0.48 -1.72
C TYR A 14 7.78 -0.72 -1.38
N ALA A 15 7.64 -1.82 -2.12
CA ALA A 15 8.47 -3.01 -1.95
C ALA A 15 9.96 -2.71 -2.19
N ALA A 16 10.28 -1.92 -3.21
CA ALA A 16 11.65 -1.49 -3.49
C ALA A 16 12.25 -0.64 -2.36
N ARG A 17 11.43 0.17 -1.67
CA ARG A 17 11.89 1.06 -0.59
C ARG A 17 12.04 0.35 0.75
N PHE A 18 11.11 -0.53 1.10
CA PHE A 18 11.02 -1.10 2.45
C PHE A 18 11.33 -2.59 2.52
N GLY A 19 11.47 -3.29 1.38
CA GLY A 19 11.76 -4.72 1.33
C GLY A 19 10.62 -5.62 1.80
N ILE A 20 9.42 -5.08 1.98
CA ILE A 20 8.23 -5.79 2.45
C ILE A 20 7.02 -5.50 1.56
N THR A 21 6.05 -6.41 1.60
CA THR A 21 4.75 -6.30 0.92
C THR A 21 3.62 -6.54 1.92
N PHE A 22 2.37 -6.39 1.47
CA PHE A 22 1.17 -6.69 2.24
C PHE A 22 0.38 -7.85 1.61
N SER A 23 -0.60 -8.38 2.35
CA SER A 23 -1.49 -9.42 1.83
C SER A 23 -2.40 -8.89 0.72
N SER A 24 -2.46 -9.63 -0.39
CA SER A 24 -3.40 -9.35 -1.49
C SER A 24 -4.86 -9.44 -1.06
N SER A 25 -5.18 -10.09 0.07
CA SER A 25 -6.55 -10.13 0.62
C SER A 25 -7.06 -8.75 1.01
N LEU A 26 -6.17 -7.81 1.36
CA LEU A 26 -6.53 -6.42 1.67
C LEU A 26 -7.00 -5.64 0.44
N MET A 27 -6.75 -6.16 -0.77
CA MET A 27 -7.22 -5.56 -2.02
C MET A 27 -8.61 -6.05 -2.44
N ALA A 28 -9.14 -7.08 -1.77
CA ALA A 28 -10.46 -7.63 -2.08
C ALA A 28 -11.62 -6.81 -1.45
N ASP A 29 -11.30 -5.95 -0.48
CA ASP A 29 -12.24 -5.04 0.17
C ASP A 29 -11.88 -3.60 -0.19
N GLU A 30 -12.86 -2.81 -0.62
CA GLU A 30 -12.61 -1.44 -1.10
C GLU A 30 -12.17 -0.49 0.04
N GLN A 31 -12.58 -0.74 1.29
CA GLN A 31 -12.15 0.07 2.43
C GLN A 31 -10.67 -0.22 2.76
N HIS A 32 -10.28 -1.48 2.85
CA HIS A 32 -8.88 -1.87 3.06
C HIS A 32 -7.99 -1.39 1.91
N LYS A 33 -8.44 -1.51 0.65
CA LYS A 33 -7.71 -1.02 -0.53
C LYS A 33 -7.47 0.48 -0.46
N ALA A 34 -8.48 1.29 -0.14
CA ALA A 34 -8.32 2.73 0.03
C ALA A 34 -7.33 3.07 1.16
N ARG A 35 -7.38 2.30 2.26
CA ARG A 35 -6.45 2.45 3.39
C ARG A 35 -5.02 2.13 2.98
N VAL A 36 -4.78 1.02 2.27
CA VAL A 36 -3.46 0.63 1.76
C VAL A 36 -2.87 1.72 0.86
N ILE A 37 -3.66 2.26 -0.08
CA ILE A 37 -3.20 3.32 -1.00
C ILE A 37 -2.75 4.55 -0.21
N THR A 38 -3.53 4.95 0.82
CA THR A 38 -3.20 6.08 1.67
C THR A 38 -1.89 5.85 2.43
N LEU A 39 -1.78 4.69 3.10
CA LEU A 39 -0.59 4.34 3.88
C LEU A 39 0.67 4.24 3.01
N MET A 40 0.56 3.70 1.79
CA MET A 40 1.64 3.69 0.81
C MET A 40 2.08 5.09 0.42
N ALA A 41 1.14 5.98 0.11
CA ALA A 41 1.45 7.36 -0.28
C ALA A 41 2.16 8.10 0.87
N GLU A 42 1.73 7.92 2.12
CA GLU A 42 2.37 8.49 3.30
C GLU A 42 3.79 7.92 3.51
N ALA A 43 3.97 6.61 3.36
CA ALA A 43 5.27 5.97 3.53
C ALA A 43 6.26 6.37 2.42
N LEU A 44 5.81 6.42 1.17
CA LEU A 44 6.63 6.82 0.02
C LEU A 44 6.99 8.32 0.05
N SER A 45 6.10 9.16 0.56
CA SER A 45 6.38 10.59 0.79
C SER A 45 7.24 10.86 2.04
N GLY A 46 7.56 9.83 2.82
CA GLY A 46 8.39 9.94 4.02
C GLY A 46 7.66 10.51 5.26
N LYS A 47 6.32 10.61 5.21
CA LYS A 47 5.51 11.03 6.37
C LYS A 47 5.42 9.96 7.45
N ARG A 48 5.60 8.69 7.08
CA ARG A 48 5.71 7.55 7.99
C ARG A 48 6.75 6.53 7.51
N GLY A 49 7.07 5.58 8.39
CA GLY A 49 7.84 4.39 8.03
C GLY A 49 6.99 3.33 7.34
N ALA A 50 7.58 2.15 7.18
CA ALA A 50 6.86 0.98 6.70
C ALA A 50 5.59 0.69 7.54
N PHE A 51 4.62 0.06 6.91
CA PHE A 51 3.38 -0.46 7.48
C PHE A 51 3.21 -1.92 7.06
N THR A 52 2.40 -2.64 7.82
CA THR A 52 2.04 -4.04 7.61
C THR A 52 0.53 -4.19 7.49
N ASP A 53 0.07 -5.42 7.29
CA ASP A 53 -1.36 -5.73 7.26
C ASP A 53 -2.08 -5.29 8.55
N GLU A 54 -1.39 -5.34 9.70
CA GLU A 54 -1.96 -4.92 10.99
C GLU A 54 -2.34 -3.44 11.00
N ASP A 55 -1.55 -2.56 10.37
CA ASP A 55 -1.84 -1.12 10.26
C ASP A 55 -3.08 -0.82 9.39
N VAL A 56 -3.41 -1.74 8.48
CA VAL A 56 -4.54 -1.63 7.57
C VAL A 56 -5.84 -2.06 8.27
N LEU A 57 -5.75 -3.02 9.19
CA LEU A 57 -6.87 -3.61 9.91
C LEU A 57 -7.30 -2.83 11.18
N GLN A 58 -6.62 -1.71 11.49
CA GLN A 58 -6.97 -0.85 12.64
C GLN A 58 -8.15 0.08 12.37
#